data_AF-A0A1Q6TVS3-F1
#
_entry.id   AF-A0A1Q6TVS3-F1
#
_cell.length_a   1.000
_cell.length_b   1.000
_cell.length_c   1.000
_cell.angle_alpha   90.00
_cell.angle_beta   90.00
_cell.angle_gamma   90.00
#
_symmetry.space_group_name_H-M   'P 1'
#
loop_
_entity.id
_entity.type
_entity.pdbx_description
1 polymer ?
#
loop_
_entity_poly.entity_id
_entity_poly.type
_entity_poly.pdbx_seq_one_letter_code
_entity_poly.pdbx_strand_id
1 'polypeptide(L)'
;MIKEQLFEDLYDKLPDVGNFVIFGACAAGEKILNDLKIYKPLTKVIGFIDNAVDGTFCSLPVWTLKEFTDFPKENYDMVIMGTRKDFSTVNSILDLYDIPFLIQTPFISDYYRDVLQVLNENNLEKVINIFEEKEDKDLYKLIFKIRAKLTNPQLADDYFRQKHVLKENGNFTIKNQYLEKINKNQVKIAFDLGLNSGLNVIAYNKLLPNLEKTYGFEVIYDYAKCE
;
A
#
# COMPACT_ATOMS: atom_id res chain seq x y z
N MET A 1 -2.98 -13.92 4.31
CA MET A 1 -3.44 -12.52 4.13
C MET A 1 -3.02 -11.90 2.80
N ILE A 2 -1.72 -11.67 2.57
CA ILE A 2 -1.27 -11.02 1.31
C ILE A 2 -1.57 -11.93 0.11
N LYS A 3 -1.30 -13.23 0.24
CA LYS A 3 -1.60 -14.22 -0.79
C LYS A 3 -3.09 -14.34 -1.08
N GLU A 4 -3.93 -14.29 -0.05
CA GLU A 4 -5.40 -14.36 -0.21
C GLU A 4 -5.90 -13.14 -1.00
N GLN A 5 -5.46 -11.92 -0.65
CA GLN A 5 -5.82 -10.72 -1.40
C GLN A 5 -5.31 -10.75 -2.83
N LEU A 6 -4.13 -11.32 -3.09
CA LEU A 6 -3.60 -11.49 -4.44
C LEU A 6 -4.52 -12.36 -5.30
N PHE A 7 -5.09 -13.41 -4.72
CA PHE A 7 -6.04 -14.26 -5.43
C PHE A 7 -7.38 -13.54 -5.65
N GLU A 8 -7.94 -12.94 -4.60
CA GLU A 8 -9.21 -12.21 -4.68
C GLU A 8 -9.16 -11.04 -5.67
N ASP A 9 -8.07 -10.27 -5.67
CA ASP A 9 -7.96 -9.07 -6.49
C ASP A 9 -7.60 -9.37 -7.95
N LEU A 10 -6.88 -10.46 -8.21
CA LEU A 10 -6.35 -10.82 -9.53
C LEU A 10 -6.80 -12.20 -9.98
N TYR A 11 -6.25 -13.27 -9.42
CA TYR A 11 -6.33 -14.61 -10.01
C TYR A 11 -7.73 -15.22 -10.05
N ASP A 12 -8.57 -14.99 -9.03
CA ASP A 12 -9.93 -15.52 -8.98
C ASP A 12 -10.86 -14.84 -10.00
N LYS A 13 -10.46 -13.68 -10.53
CA LYS A 13 -11.18 -12.94 -11.57
C LYS A 13 -10.75 -13.32 -12.99
N LEU A 14 -9.66 -14.09 -13.13
CA LEU A 14 -9.16 -14.55 -14.42
C LEU A 14 -9.84 -15.87 -14.81
N PRO A 15 -10.24 -16.05 -16.08
CA PRO A 15 -10.58 -17.37 -16.61
C PRO A 15 -9.47 -18.40 -16.36
N ASP A 16 -9.83 -19.67 -16.20
CA ASP A 16 -8.85 -20.75 -15.98
C ASP A 16 -8.09 -21.12 -17.25
N VAL A 17 -8.66 -20.83 -18.42
CA VAL A 17 -8.07 -21.05 -19.74
C VAL A 17 -8.30 -19.79 -20.58
N GLY A 18 -7.31 -19.39 -21.37
CA GLY A 18 -7.44 -18.26 -22.28
C GLY A 18 -6.09 -17.66 -22.70
N ASN A 19 -6.14 -16.83 -23.72
CA ASN A 19 -5.05 -16.01 -24.22
C ASN A 19 -5.13 -14.63 -23.58
N PHE A 20 -4.14 -14.28 -22.75
CA PHE A 20 -4.09 -12.99 -22.06
C PHE A 20 -3.00 -12.09 -22.62
N VAL A 21 -3.20 -10.79 -22.47
CA VAL A 21 -2.23 -9.76 -22.83
C VAL A 21 -1.97 -8.91 -21.59
N ILE A 22 -0.72 -8.53 -21.34
CA ILE A 22 -0.39 -7.69 -20.16
C ILE A 22 -0.12 -6.26 -20.62
N PHE A 23 -0.84 -5.29 -20.07
CA PHE A 23 -0.58 -3.88 -20.34
C PHE A 23 0.56 -3.38 -19.44
N GLY A 24 1.75 -3.20 -20.02
CA GLY A 24 2.96 -2.70 -19.38
C GLY A 24 4.11 -3.70 -19.50
N ALA A 25 4.99 -3.49 -20.48
CA ALA A 25 6.21 -4.28 -20.70
C ALA A 25 7.31 -3.82 -19.74
N CYS A 26 7.11 -4.08 -18.44
CA CYS A 26 7.99 -3.63 -17.36
C CYS A 26 8.17 -4.70 -16.28
N ALA A 27 8.98 -4.42 -15.26
CA ALA A 27 9.23 -5.36 -14.15
C ALA A 27 7.95 -5.86 -13.46
N ALA A 28 6.91 -5.02 -13.32
CA ALA A 28 5.63 -5.45 -12.78
C ALA A 28 4.91 -6.43 -13.73
N GLY A 29 4.92 -6.16 -15.04
CA GLY A 29 4.34 -7.03 -16.05
C GLY A 29 5.06 -8.38 -16.16
N GLU A 30 6.39 -8.40 -16.04
CA GLU A 30 7.18 -9.63 -15.98
C GLU A 30 6.81 -10.50 -14.78
N LYS A 31 6.65 -9.89 -13.59
CA LYS A 31 6.24 -10.63 -12.39
C LYS A 31 4.83 -11.21 -12.53
N ILE A 32 3.87 -10.45 -13.09
CA ILE A 32 2.53 -10.96 -13.41
C ILE A 32 2.63 -12.15 -14.36
N LEU A 33 3.41 -12.04 -15.44
CA LEU A 33 3.67 -13.15 -16.37
C LEU A 33 4.20 -14.40 -15.66
N ASN A 34 5.16 -14.23 -14.74
CA ASN A 34 5.76 -15.36 -14.04
C ASN A 34 4.80 -16.00 -13.04
N ASP A 35 4.02 -15.21 -12.31
CA ASP A 35 3.01 -15.74 -11.39
C ASP A 35 1.86 -16.43 -12.13
N LEU A 36 1.43 -15.94 -13.30
CA LEU A 36 0.42 -16.60 -14.13
C LEU A 36 0.82 -18.03 -14.52
N LYS A 37 2.11 -18.27 -14.81
CA LYS A 37 2.63 -19.63 -15.11
C LYS A 37 2.46 -20.58 -13.92
N ILE A 38 2.44 -20.05 -12.70
CA ILE A 38 2.32 -20.83 -11.46
C ILE A 38 0.86 -21.00 -11.08
N TYR A 39 0.09 -19.91 -11.07
CA TYR A 39 -1.27 -19.89 -10.51
C TYR A 39 -2.38 -20.13 -11.54
N LYS A 40 -2.11 -19.90 -12.83
CA LYS A 40 -3.05 -20.11 -13.95
C LYS A 40 -2.34 -20.81 -15.13
N PRO A 41 -1.78 -22.01 -14.93
CA PRO A 41 -0.87 -22.66 -15.89
C PRO A 41 -1.52 -23.04 -17.24
N LEU A 42 -2.85 -23.07 -17.33
CA LEU A 42 -3.58 -23.35 -18.56
C LEU A 42 -3.89 -22.07 -19.37
N THR A 43 -3.55 -20.91 -18.84
CA THR A 43 -3.62 -19.63 -19.55
C THR A 43 -2.32 -19.38 -20.32
N LYS A 44 -2.40 -18.60 -21.38
CA LYS A 44 -1.26 -18.24 -22.21
C LYS A 44 -1.16 -16.73 -22.32
N VAL A 45 -0.07 -16.15 -21.85
CA VAL A 45 0.24 -14.75 -22.15
C VAL A 45 0.81 -14.69 -23.57
N ILE A 46 0.13 -13.97 -24.47
CA ILE A 46 0.50 -13.92 -25.90
C ILE A 46 1.35 -12.70 -26.26
N GLY A 47 1.43 -11.71 -25.38
CA GLY A 47 2.19 -10.47 -25.60
C GLY A 47 1.92 -9.41 -24.55
N PHE A 48 2.53 -8.25 -24.79
CA PHE A 48 2.41 -7.07 -23.94
C PHE A 48 1.88 -5.88 -24.75
N ILE A 49 1.28 -4.93 -24.05
CA ILE A 49 0.97 -3.60 -24.60
C ILE A 49 1.86 -2.58 -23.92
N ASP A 50 2.65 -1.84 -24.68
CA ASP A 50 3.45 -0.73 -24.17
C ASP A 50 3.74 0.28 -25.29
N ASN A 51 3.56 1.58 -25.02
CA ASN A 51 3.81 2.63 -26.01
C ASN A 51 5.28 3.09 -26.04
N ALA A 52 6.10 2.65 -25.08
CA ALA A 52 7.49 3.07 -24.95
C ALA A 52 8.49 1.94 -25.19
N VAL A 53 8.02 0.70 -25.36
CA VAL A 53 8.86 -0.47 -25.61
C VAL A 53 8.51 -1.05 -26.98
N ASP A 54 9.47 -1.04 -27.89
CA ASP A 54 9.31 -1.62 -29.23
C ASP A 54 9.88 -3.04 -29.29
N GLY A 55 9.26 -3.91 -30.10
CA GLY A 55 9.78 -5.24 -30.40
C GLY A 55 9.29 -6.33 -29.46
N THR A 56 10.16 -6.86 -28.61
CA THR A 56 9.83 -8.00 -27.73
C THR A 56 10.24 -7.75 -26.28
N PHE A 57 9.45 -8.31 -25.35
CA PHE A 57 9.71 -8.30 -23.92
C PHE A 57 9.40 -9.69 -23.35
N CYS A 58 10.31 -10.24 -22.54
CA CYS A 58 10.25 -11.64 -22.09
C CYS A 58 10.01 -12.65 -23.23
N SER A 59 10.62 -12.41 -24.40
CA SER A 59 10.45 -13.20 -25.64
C SER A 59 9.02 -13.25 -26.21
N LEU A 60 8.16 -12.31 -25.81
CA LEU A 60 6.81 -12.12 -26.34
C LEU A 60 6.73 -10.79 -27.10
N PRO A 61 5.87 -10.68 -28.13
CA PRO A 61 5.67 -9.43 -28.84
C PRO A 61 5.15 -8.32 -27.92
N VAL A 62 5.57 -7.09 -28.22
CA VAL A 62 5.04 -5.87 -27.61
C VAL A 62 4.33 -5.08 -28.71
N TRP A 63 3.08 -4.70 -28.44
CA TRP A 63 2.31 -3.80 -29.30
C TRP A 63 2.16 -2.45 -28.62
N THR A 64 2.18 -1.38 -29.42
CA THR A 64 1.61 -0.12 -28.95
C THR A 64 0.11 -0.29 -28.71
N LEU A 65 -0.48 0.57 -27.88
CA LEU A 65 -1.92 0.57 -27.66
C LEU A 65 -2.69 0.73 -28.97
N LYS A 66 -2.19 1.57 -29.90
CA LYS A 66 -2.83 1.76 -31.20
C LYS A 66 -2.84 0.47 -32.02
N GLU A 67 -1.71 -0.20 -32.14
CA GLU A 67 -1.62 -1.49 -32.84
C GLU A 67 -2.53 -2.53 -32.19
N PHE A 68 -2.58 -2.56 -30.86
CA PHE A 68 -3.41 -3.52 -30.14
C PHE A 68 -4.92 -3.27 -30.34
N THR A 69 -5.36 -2.01 -30.44
CA THR A 69 -6.77 -1.72 -30.74
C THR A 69 -7.24 -2.23 -32.10
N ASP A 70 -6.30 -2.43 -33.04
CA ASP A 70 -6.59 -3.01 -34.36
C ASP A 70 -6.34 -4.55 -34.37
N PHE A 71 -5.87 -5.13 -33.26
CA PHE A 71 -5.55 -6.55 -33.16
C PHE A 71 -6.83 -7.40 -33.09
N PRO A 72 -6.92 -8.54 -33.82
CA PRO A 72 -8.16 -9.30 -33.90
C PRO A 72 -8.62 -9.81 -32.53
N LYS A 73 -9.89 -9.51 -32.18
CA LYS A 73 -10.45 -9.78 -30.85
C LYS A 73 -10.54 -11.27 -30.52
N GLU A 74 -10.64 -12.13 -31.52
CA GLU A 74 -10.66 -13.58 -31.36
C GLU A 74 -9.33 -14.18 -30.87
N ASN A 75 -8.25 -13.41 -30.90
CA ASN A 75 -6.92 -13.89 -30.52
C ASN A 75 -6.64 -13.75 -29.02
N TYR A 76 -7.42 -12.97 -28.29
CA TYR A 76 -7.23 -12.73 -26.86
C TYR A 76 -8.57 -12.71 -26.12
N ASP A 77 -8.54 -13.13 -24.86
CA ASP A 77 -9.71 -13.14 -24.00
C ASP A 77 -9.74 -11.94 -23.06
N MET A 78 -8.56 -11.44 -22.63
CA MET A 78 -8.48 -10.33 -21.69
C MET A 78 -7.12 -9.64 -21.64
N VAL A 79 -7.14 -8.34 -21.30
CA VAL A 79 -5.98 -7.54 -20.91
C VAL A 79 -5.83 -7.46 -19.39
N ILE A 80 -4.65 -7.77 -18.86
CA ILE A 80 -4.31 -7.63 -17.44
C ILE A 80 -3.48 -6.36 -17.25
N MET A 81 -3.92 -5.47 -16.38
CA MET A 81 -3.26 -4.19 -16.15
C MET A 81 -1.97 -4.34 -15.31
N GLY A 82 -0.83 -4.05 -15.91
CA GLY A 82 0.50 -3.98 -15.28
C GLY A 82 1.07 -2.55 -15.14
N THR A 83 0.42 -1.54 -15.73
CA THR A 83 0.82 -0.12 -15.65
C THR A 83 0.10 0.63 -14.52
N ARG A 84 0.75 1.67 -13.98
CA ARG A 84 0.16 2.65 -13.04
C ARG A 84 -0.06 4.02 -13.68
N LYS A 85 0.56 4.26 -14.84
CA LYS A 85 0.55 5.56 -15.50
C LYS A 85 -0.70 5.65 -16.38
N ASP A 86 -1.39 6.78 -16.30
CA ASP A 86 -2.57 7.10 -17.10
C ASP A 86 -3.66 6.01 -17.06
N PHE A 87 -3.77 5.27 -15.95
CA PHE A 87 -4.62 4.07 -15.87
C PHE A 87 -6.09 4.37 -16.18
N SER A 88 -6.63 5.52 -15.74
CA SER A 88 -8.01 5.92 -16.07
C SER A 88 -8.20 6.13 -17.57
N THR A 89 -7.24 6.76 -18.24
CA THR A 89 -7.26 6.99 -19.69
C THR A 89 -7.14 5.67 -20.43
N VAL A 90 -6.21 4.80 -20.02
CA VAL A 90 -6.03 3.47 -20.62
C VAL A 90 -7.30 2.64 -20.47
N ASN A 91 -7.88 2.56 -19.27
CA ASN A 91 -9.12 1.85 -19.02
C ASN A 91 -10.27 2.37 -19.89
N SER A 92 -10.37 3.70 -20.04
CA SER A 92 -11.39 4.32 -20.90
C SER A 92 -11.21 3.97 -22.38
N ILE A 93 -9.97 3.84 -22.85
CA ILE A 93 -9.69 3.40 -24.22
C ILE A 93 -10.04 1.92 -24.39
N LEU A 94 -9.64 1.05 -23.46
CA LEU A 94 -9.98 -0.37 -23.54
C LEU A 94 -11.51 -0.58 -23.54
N ASP A 95 -12.22 0.17 -22.70
CA ASP A 95 -13.69 0.18 -22.65
C ASP A 95 -14.32 0.68 -23.96
N LEU A 96 -13.83 1.80 -24.51
CA LEU A 96 -14.31 2.34 -25.80
C LEU A 96 -14.19 1.36 -26.96
N TYR A 97 -13.17 0.50 -26.95
CA TYR A 97 -12.94 -0.51 -27.98
C TYR A 97 -13.55 -1.87 -27.62
N ASP A 98 -14.37 -1.97 -26.57
CA ASP A 98 -14.92 -3.22 -26.02
C ASP A 98 -13.85 -4.32 -25.88
N ILE A 99 -12.70 -3.96 -25.32
CA ILE A 99 -11.60 -4.87 -25.01
C ILE A 99 -11.78 -5.31 -23.55
N PRO A 100 -11.98 -6.61 -23.25
CA PRO A 100 -12.08 -7.05 -21.87
C PRO A 100 -10.78 -6.79 -21.11
N PHE A 101 -10.87 -6.17 -19.93
CA PHE A 101 -9.69 -5.90 -19.11
C PHE A 101 -9.97 -6.03 -17.62
N LEU A 102 -8.93 -6.39 -16.87
CA LEU A 102 -8.97 -6.42 -15.41
C LEU A 102 -8.30 -5.19 -14.82
N ILE A 103 -9.09 -4.38 -14.11
CA ILE A 103 -8.63 -3.17 -13.41
C ILE A 103 -7.58 -3.55 -12.35
N GLN A 104 -6.45 -2.85 -12.36
CA GLN A 104 -5.43 -2.97 -11.31
C GLN A 104 -5.93 -2.32 -10.01
N THR A 105 -6.02 -3.09 -8.93
CA THR A 105 -6.30 -2.53 -7.60
C THR A 105 -5.04 -1.85 -7.02
N PRO A 106 -5.20 -0.92 -6.06
CA PRO A 106 -4.07 -0.31 -5.37
C PRO A 106 -3.15 -1.33 -4.68
N PHE A 107 -3.68 -2.48 -4.25
CA PHE A 107 -2.91 -3.58 -3.66
C PHE A 107 -2.06 -4.29 -4.70
N ILE A 108 -2.66 -4.76 -5.80
CA ILE A 108 -1.94 -5.43 -6.90
C ILE A 108 -0.83 -4.53 -7.45
N SER A 109 -1.11 -3.24 -7.56
CA SER A 109 -0.14 -2.22 -7.96
C SER A 109 1.12 -2.23 -7.09
N ASP A 110 0.95 -2.25 -5.77
CA ASP A 110 2.05 -2.15 -4.82
C ASP A 110 2.78 -3.49 -4.64
N TYR A 111 2.03 -4.59 -4.70
CA TYR A 111 2.55 -5.95 -4.61
C TYR A 111 3.61 -6.20 -5.71
N TYR A 112 3.25 -5.98 -6.98
CA TYR A 112 4.16 -6.23 -8.09
C TYR A 112 5.31 -5.22 -8.22
N ARG A 113 5.22 -4.08 -7.52
CA ARG A 113 6.26 -3.04 -7.49
C ARG A 113 7.11 -3.06 -6.23
N ASP A 114 7.06 -4.14 -5.47
CA ASP A 114 7.88 -4.36 -4.27
C ASP A 114 7.65 -3.34 -3.13
N VAL A 115 6.60 -2.53 -3.22
CA VAL A 115 6.27 -1.53 -2.19
C VAL A 115 5.92 -2.23 -0.86
N LEU A 116 5.36 -3.44 -0.95
CA LEU A 116 4.94 -4.24 0.21
C LEU A 116 6.03 -5.19 0.73
N GLN A 117 7.28 -5.13 0.23
CA GLN A 117 8.33 -6.08 0.63
C GLN A 117 8.55 -6.14 2.15
N VAL A 118 8.50 -5.00 2.84
CA VAL A 118 8.65 -4.95 4.31
C VAL A 118 7.36 -5.37 5.01
N LEU A 119 6.20 -5.15 4.37
CA LEU A 119 4.87 -5.46 4.88
C LEU A 119 4.46 -6.90 4.52
N ASN A 120 5.21 -7.88 5.04
CA ASN A 120 4.95 -9.31 4.84
C ASN A 120 4.60 -10.03 6.15
N GLU A 121 4.09 -11.26 6.04
CA GLU A 121 3.62 -12.06 7.18
C GLU A 121 4.74 -12.39 8.18
N ASN A 122 5.96 -12.68 7.72
CA ASN A 122 7.09 -12.95 8.61
C ASN A 122 7.47 -11.73 9.45
N ASN A 123 7.47 -10.54 8.85
CA ASN A 123 7.76 -9.30 9.57
C ASN A 123 6.59 -8.90 10.49
N LEU A 124 5.35 -9.13 10.07
CA LEU A 124 4.17 -8.93 10.91
C LEU A 124 4.26 -9.77 12.19
N GLU A 125 4.60 -11.06 12.06
CA GLU A 125 4.74 -11.96 13.21
C GLU A 125 5.83 -11.49 14.18
N LYS A 126 7.01 -11.11 13.67
CA LYS A 126 8.10 -10.55 14.48
C LYS A 126 7.65 -9.35 15.30
N VAL A 127 6.90 -8.42 14.70
CA VAL A 127 6.47 -7.20 15.40
C VAL A 127 5.34 -7.47 16.38
N ILE A 128 4.35 -8.29 16.01
CA ILE A 128 3.25 -8.66 16.91
C ILE A 128 3.79 -9.29 18.20
N ASN A 129 4.86 -10.07 18.11
CA ASN A 129 5.50 -10.74 19.26
C ASN A 129 6.22 -9.77 20.22
N ILE A 130 6.44 -8.51 19.83
CA ILE A 130 6.98 -7.47 20.73
C ILE A 130 5.91 -7.01 21.70
N PHE A 131 4.65 -6.97 21.27
CA PHE A 131 3.56 -6.52 22.13
C PHE A 131 3.17 -7.62 23.12
N GLU A 132 2.90 -7.24 24.36
CA GLU A 132 2.38 -8.16 25.38
C GLU A 132 0.85 -8.28 25.25
N GLU A 133 0.20 -7.12 25.21
CA GLU A 133 -1.26 -6.99 25.25
C GLU A 133 -1.94 -7.37 23.93
N LYS A 134 -3.05 -8.12 24.04
CA LYS A 134 -3.85 -8.51 22.88
C LYS A 134 -4.37 -7.30 22.09
N GLU A 135 -4.76 -6.23 22.79
CA GLU A 135 -5.29 -5.03 22.16
C GLU A 135 -4.26 -4.34 21.27
N ASP A 136 -3.01 -4.23 21.73
CA ASP A 136 -1.92 -3.62 20.95
C ASP A 136 -1.55 -4.49 19.74
N LYS A 137 -1.59 -5.82 19.88
CA LYS A 137 -1.43 -6.77 18.76
C LYS A 137 -2.52 -6.60 17.70
N ASP A 138 -3.77 -6.49 18.13
CA ASP A 138 -4.92 -6.37 17.22
C ASP A 138 -4.92 -5.00 16.50
N LEU A 139 -4.56 -3.92 17.20
CA LEU A 139 -4.36 -2.60 16.58
C LEU A 139 -3.21 -2.63 15.57
N TYR A 140 -2.07 -3.24 15.89
CA TYR A 140 -0.96 -3.33 14.93
C TYR A 140 -1.36 -4.14 13.69
N LYS A 141 -2.09 -5.25 13.84
CA LYS A 141 -2.64 -6.00 12.70
C LYS A 141 -3.57 -5.14 11.83
N LEU A 142 -4.42 -4.30 12.43
CA LEU A 142 -5.28 -3.38 11.69
C LEU A 142 -4.45 -2.37 10.89
N ILE A 143 -3.48 -1.71 11.54
CA ILE A 143 -2.58 -0.75 10.88
C ILE A 143 -1.81 -1.43 9.75
N PHE A 144 -1.28 -2.64 9.98
CA PHE A 144 -0.61 -3.44 8.96
C PHE A 144 -1.53 -3.69 7.76
N LYS A 145 -2.77 -4.15 7.99
CA LYS A 145 -3.75 -4.38 6.91
C LYS A 145 -4.01 -3.10 6.12
N ILE A 146 -4.17 -1.97 6.78
CA ILE A 146 -4.40 -0.67 6.11
C ILE A 146 -3.19 -0.28 5.27
N ARG A 147 -1.98 -0.34 5.84
CA ARG A 147 -0.74 0.02 5.15
C ARG A 147 -0.42 -0.92 3.99
N ALA A 148 -0.79 -2.19 4.11
CA ALA A 148 -0.70 -3.18 3.05
C ALA A 148 -1.90 -3.13 2.08
N LYS A 149 -2.81 -2.14 2.21
CA LYS A 149 -3.98 -1.95 1.34
C LYS A 149 -4.95 -3.14 1.30
N LEU A 150 -4.98 -3.94 2.38
CA LEU A 150 -5.86 -5.09 2.57
C LEU A 150 -7.19 -4.74 3.21
N THR A 151 -7.38 -3.49 3.63
CA THR A 151 -8.62 -3.03 4.26
C THR A 151 -8.79 -1.52 4.19
N ASN A 152 -9.96 -1.03 4.56
CA ASN A 152 -10.32 0.38 4.48
C ASN A 152 -9.59 1.20 5.57
N PRO A 153 -8.86 2.28 5.20
CA PRO A 153 -8.23 3.17 6.18
C PRO A 153 -9.22 3.83 7.15
N GLN A 154 -10.50 3.95 6.78
CA GLN A 154 -11.55 4.48 7.65
C GLN A 154 -11.68 3.69 8.97
N LEU A 155 -11.33 2.40 8.97
CA LEU A 155 -11.37 1.59 10.19
C LEU A 155 -10.38 2.07 11.26
N ALA A 156 -9.25 2.67 10.89
CA ALA A 156 -8.34 3.26 11.88
C ALA A 156 -8.94 4.50 12.53
N ASP A 157 -9.64 5.31 11.74
CA ASP A 157 -10.32 6.50 12.23
C ASP A 157 -11.54 6.13 13.10
N ASP A 158 -12.33 5.13 12.69
CA ASP A 158 -13.43 4.60 13.50
C ASP A 158 -12.92 4.04 14.84
N TYR A 159 -11.83 3.28 14.80
CA TYR A 159 -11.16 2.78 16.01
C TYR A 159 -10.72 3.94 16.92
N PHE A 160 -10.07 4.95 16.37
CA PHE A 160 -9.62 6.14 17.10
C PHE A 160 -10.81 6.87 17.75
N ARG A 161 -11.88 7.13 16.98
CA ARG A 161 -13.08 7.82 17.48
C ARG A 161 -13.76 7.03 18.61
N GLN A 162 -13.93 5.72 18.44
CA GLN A 162 -14.58 4.87 19.44
C GLN A 162 -13.75 4.76 20.72
N LYS A 163 -12.43 4.60 20.59
CA LYS A 163 -11.56 4.39 21.76
C LYS A 163 -11.26 5.69 22.50
N HIS A 164 -11.13 6.81 21.79
CA HIS A 164 -10.62 8.04 22.38
C HIS A 164 -11.63 9.18 22.35
N VAL A 165 -12.23 9.50 21.20
CA VAL A 165 -13.15 10.65 21.09
C VAL A 165 -14.42 10.43 21.92
N LEU A 166 -15.05 9.26 21.82
CA LEU A 166 -16.29 8.98 22.55
C LEU A 166 -16.06 8.70 24.04
N LYS A 167 -14.94 8.06 24.40
CA LYS A 167 -14.61 7.77 25.81
C LYS A 167 -14.07 9.00 26.56
N GLU A 168 -13.37 9.90 25.87
CA GLU A 168 -12.75 11.09 26.47
C GLU A 168 -13.51 12.38 26.17
N ASN A 169 -14.78 12.27 25.73
CA ASN A 169 -15.66 13.39 25.44
C ASN A 169 -15.04 14.42 24.47
N GLY A 170 -14.30 13.94 23.47
CA GLY A 170 -13.63 14.73 22.45
C GLY A 170 -12.23 15.24 22.80
N ASN A 171 -11.75 15.05 24.04
CA ASN A 171 -10.46 15.59 24.48
C ASN A 171 -9.35 14.53 24.43
N PHE A 172 -8.70 14.38 23.28
CA PHE A 172 -7.47 13.61 23.20
C PHE A 172 -6.28 14.45 23.69
N THR A 173 -5.87 14.24 24.94
CA THR A 173 -4.87 15.09 25.60
C THR A 173 -3.44 14.63 25.35
N ILE A 174 -2.46 15.53 25.51
CA ILE A 174 -1.01 15.21 25.45
C ILE A 174 -0.66 14.04 26.39
N LYS A 175 -1.33 13.95 27.54
CA LYS A 175 -1.16 12.86 28.50
C LYS A 175 -1.50 11.50 27.87
N ASN A 176 -2.55 11.44 27.07
CA ASN A 176 -3.05 10.19 26.49
C ASN A 176 -2.25 9.86 25.22
N GLN A 177 -1.99 10.85 24.38
CA GLN A 177 -1.28 10.65 23.11
C GLN A 177 0.17 10.20 23.28
N TYR A 178 0.92 10.82 24.19
CA TYR A 178 2.38 10.63 24.25
C TYR A 178 2.85 9.92 25.52
N LEU A 179 2.11 10.05 26.63
CA LEU A 179 2.62 9.68 27.95
C LEU A 179 1.89 8.49 28.59
N GLU A 180 0.81 7.97 27.99
CA GLU A 180 -0.01 6.91 28.60
C GLU A 180 0.80 5.62 28.82
N LYS A 181 1.60 5.24 27.83
CA LYS A 181 2.29 3.95 27.77
C LYS A 181 3.73 3.96 28.31
N ILE A 182 4.17 5.07 28.93
CA ILE A 182 5.55 5.20 29.43
C ILE A 182 5.62 5.33 30.95
N ASN A 183 6.74 4.89 31.53
CA ASN A 183 7.04 5.15 32.94
C ASN A 183 7.52 6.59 33.14
N LYS A 184 6.59 7.49 33.43
CA LYS A 184 6.83 8.93 33.59
C LYS A 184 7.88 9.27 34.64
N ASN A 185 8.01 8.44 35.67
CA ASN A 185 8.99 8.65 36.75
C ASN A 185 10.43 8.38 36.30
N GLN A 186 10.64 7.69 35.19
CA GLN A 186 11.97 7.37 34.67
C GLN A 186 12.47 8.38 33.63
N VAL A 187 11.62 9.29 33.18
CA VAL A 187 11.98 10.25 32.12
C VAL A 187 12.69 11.45 32.72
N LYS A 188 14.00 11.54 32.48
CA LYS A 188 14.85 12.69 32.86
C LYS A 188 15.13 13.63 31.71
N ILE A 189 15.21 13.09 30.49
CA ILE A 189 15.50 13.83 29.27
C ILE A 189 14.44 13.46 28.24
N ALA A 190 13.86 14.47 27.60
CA ALA A 190 12.93 14.31 26.49
C ALA A 190 13.54 14.85 25.18
N PHE A 191 13.32 14.14 24.09
CA PHE A 191 13.61 14.60 22.74
C PHE A 191 12.27 14.83 22.02
N ASP A 192 11.95 16.08 21.70
CA ASP A 192 10.72 16.45 20.99
C ASP A 192 11.07 16.70 19.51
N LEU A 193 10.93 15.66 18.68
CA LEU A 193 11.34 15.62 17.27
C LEU A 193 10.18 16.06 16.35
N GLY A 194 9.71 17.28 16.56
CA GLY A 194 8.52 17.87 15.97
C GLY A 194 7.93 18.93 16.90
N LEU A 195 8.80 19.77 17.47
CA LEU A 195 8.49 20.71 18.55
C LEU A 195 7.31 21.64 18.18
N ASN A 196 7.17 21.99 16.90
CA ASN A 196 6.16 22.88 16.37
C ASN A 196 6.02 24.16 17.22
N SER A 197 4.92 24.31 17.97
CA SER A 197 4.63 25.46 18.83
C SER A 197 5.21 25.35 20.25
N GLY A 198 5.86 24.24 20.60
CA GLY A 198 6.42 23.98 21.92
C GLY A 198 5.39 23.66 23.01
N LEU A 199 4.09 23.56 22.67
CA LEU A 199 3.03 23.32 23.65
C LEU A 199 3.19 21.97 24.38
N ASN A 200 3.72 20.95 23.70
CA ASN A 200 4.02 19.66 24.30
C ASN A 200 5.03 19.77 25.45
N VAL A 201 6.03 20.65 25.33
CA VAL A 201 7.05 20.86 26.37
C VAL A 201 6.45 21.42 27.65
N ILE A 202 5.47 22.33 27.56
CA ILE A 202 4.76 22.86 28.73
C ILE A 202 4.06 21.72 29.47
N ALA A 203 3.37 20.85 28.73
CA ALA A 203 2.70 19.70 29.30
C ALA A 203 3.69 18.68 29.88
N TYR A 204 4.81 18.40 29.20
CA TYR A 204 5.85 17.49 29.68
C TYR A 204 6.47 17.96 30.98
N ASN A 205 6.82 19.24 31.11
CA ASN A 205 7.32 19.83 32.35
C ASN A 205 6.34 19.66 33.53
N LYS A 206 5.04 19.62 33.26
CA LYS A 206 4.02 19.40 34.30
C LYS A 206 3.76 17.92 34.59
N LEU A 207 3.81 17.07 33.57
CA LEU A 207 3.35 15.67 33.63
C LEU A 207 4.47 14.66 33.87
N LEU A 208 5.73 15.05 33.66
CA LEU A 208 6.92 14.22 33.88
C LEU A 208 7.67 14.74 35.12
N PRO A 209 7.51 14.10 36.28
CA PRO A 209 7.93 14.67 37.57
C PRO A 209 9.45 14.81 37.73
N ASN A 210 10.22 14.01 36.98
CA ASN A 210 11.68 13.97 37.06
C ASN A 210 12.35 14.53 35.80
N LEU A 211 11.61 15.23 34.94
CA LEU A 211 12.15 15.81 33.71
C LEU A 211 13.11 16.95 34.04
N GLU A 212 14.38 16.79 33.71
CA GLU A 212 15.43 17.77 33.93
C GLU A 212 15.63 18.64 32.68
N LYS A 213 15.47 18.06 31.48
CA LYS A 213 15.74 18.76 30.22
C LYS A 213 14.92 18.23 29.05
N THR A 214 14.52 19.14 28.15
CA THR A 214 13.94 18.80 26.85
C THR A 214 14.82 19.36 25.74
N TYR A 215 15.13 18.53 24.75
CA TYR A 215 15.76 18.93 23.49
C TYR A 215 14.67 18.94 22.41
N GLY A 216 14.28 20.13 21.99
CA GLY A 216 13.28 20.31 20.93
C GLY A 216 13.95 20.51 19.58
N PHE A 217 13.40 19.86 18.57
CA PHE A 217 13.82 19.98 17.18
C PHE A 217 12.59 20.26 16.33
N GLU A 218 12.67 21.26 15.47
CA GLU A 218 11.63 21.55 14.48
C GLU A 218 12.29 21.89 13.16
N VAL A 219 11.73 21.37 12.08
CA VAL A 219 12.16 21.72 10.75
C VAL A 219 11.50 23.03 10.39
N ILE A 220 12.29 24.03 10.00
CA ILE A 220 11.71 25.26 9.45
C ILE A 220 11.33 24.97 8.00
N TYR A 221 10.12 24.42 7.80
CA TYR A 221 9.68 23.86 6.51
C TYR A 221 9.80 24.83 5.34
N ASP A 222 9.65 26.14 5.58
CA ASP A 222 9.81 27.16 4.55
C ASP A 222 11.23 27.24 3.97
N TYR A 223 12.24 26.82 4.74
CA TYR A 223 13.66 26.78 4.33
C TYR A 223 14.14 25.36 3.99
N ALA A 224 13.38 24.33 4.37
CA ALA A 224 13.76 22.93 4.19
C ALA A 224 13.15 22.28 2.93
N LYS A 225 12.40 23.02 2.12
CA LYS A 225 11.92 22.51 0.82
C LYS A 225 13.13 22.21 -0.06
N CYS A 226 13.30 20.93 -0.40
CA CYS A 226 14.13 20.56 -1.55
C CYS A 226 13.43 21.07 -2.81
N GLU A 227 14.13 21.89 -3.61
CA GLU A 227 13.76 22.12 -5.01
C GLU A 227 13.80 20.80 -5.81
#